data_AF-A0A524JSA5-F1
#
_entry.id   AF-A0A524JSA5-F1
#
_cell.length_a   1.000
_cell.length_b   1.000
_cell.length_c   1.000
_cell.angle_alpha   90.00
_cell.angle_beta   90.00
_cell.angle_gamma   90.00
#
_symmetry.space_group_name_H-M   'P 1'
#
loop_
_entity.id
_entity.type
_entity.pdbx_description
1 polymer ?
#
loop_
_entity_poly.entity_id
_entity_poly.type
_entity_poly.pdbx_seq_one_letter_code
_entity_poly.pdbx_strand_id
1 'polypeptide(L)'
;AFDRIQQAGGFISVNTSGNTVDANAIPINKHIADEAMDSATCIGCGACVAACKNASAMLFTSAKVSQFALLPQGQVEAIDRVHHMVRQMDLEGFGNCTNTGACEVECPKGISLENIARMNREFFKANLKG
;
A
#
# COMPACT_ATOMS: atom_id res chain seq x y z
N ALA A 1 -13.30 -3.75 7.20
CA ALA A 1 -11.92 -3.50 7.67
C ALA A 1 -11.04 -2.98 6.53
N PHE A 2 -10.82 -3.76 5.47
CA PHE A 2 -9.96 -3.35 4.34
C PHE A 2 -10.40 -2.05 3.66
N ASP A 3 -11.69 -1.85 3.43
CA ASP A 3 -12.17 -0.60 2.81
C ASP A 3 -11.84 0.64 3.65
N ARG A 4 -11.88 0.53 4.98
CA ARG A 4 -11.51 1.64 5.88
C ARG A 4 -10.02 1.92 5.82
N ILE A 5 -9.18 0.88 5.77
CA ILE A 5 -7.73 1.02 5.55
C ILE A 5 -7.48 1.70 4.20
N GLN A 6 -8.16 1.28 3.12
CA GLN A 6 -8.04 1.91 1.80
C GLN A 6 -8.46 3.38 1.85
N GLN A 7 -9.57 3.71 2.51
CA GLN A 7 -10.07 5.09 2.64
C GLN A 7 -9.13 5.99 3.46
N ALA A 8 -8.33 5.43 4.38
CA ALA A 8 -7.44 6.20 5.24
C ALA A 8 -6.27 6.86 4.48
N GLY A 9 -5.87 6.35 3.31
CA GLY A 9 -4.75 6.93 2.55
C GLY A 9 -4.49 6.34 1.16
N GLY A 10 -5.30 5.39 0.72
CA GLY A 10 -5.16 4.73 -0.57
C GLY A 10 -5.76 5.55 -1.73
N PHE A 11 -5.38 6.83 -1.82
CA PHE A 11 -5.79 7.75 -2.87
C PHE A 11 -4.64 8.69 -3.27
N ILE A 12 -4.87 9.41 -4.37
CA ILE A 12 -4.04 10.52 -4.86
C ILE A 12 -4.96 11.71 -5.02
N SER A 13 -4.59 12.84 -4.42
CA SER A 13 -5.34 14.09 -4.52
C SER A 13 -5.01 14.79 -5.81
N VAL A 14 -6.02 15.21 -6.56
CA VAL A 14 -5.85 15.99 -7.79
C VAL A 14 -6.73 17.22 -7.75
N ASN A 15 -6.20 18.35 -8.24
CA ASN A 15 -6.97 19.59 -8.35
C ASN A 15 -7.90 19.49 -9.58
N THR A 16 -9.21 19.54 -9.34
CA THR A 16 -10.24 19.44 -10.38
C THR A 16 -10.76 20.81 -10.84
N SER A 17 -10.33 21.91 -10.24
CA SER A 17 -10.83 23.27 -10.50
C SER A 17 -10.15 23.96 -11.69
N GLY A 18 -10.05 23.25 -12.83
CA GLY A 18 -9.64 23.84 -14.12
C GLY A 18 -8.19 23.63 -14.56
N ASN A 19 -7.35 23.00 -13.74
CA ASN A 19 -5.97 22.60 -14.09
C ASN A 19 -5.79 21.08 -14.04
N THR A 20 -6.78 20.33 -14.54
CA THR A 20 -6.70 18.88 -14.63
C THR A 20 -5.61 18.48 -15.61
N VAL A 21 -4.69 17.64 -15.15
CA VAL A 21 -3.62 17.09 -15.97
C VAL A 21 -4.05 15.73 -16.51
N ASP A 22 -3.78 15.46 -17.79
CA ASP A 22 -4.03 14.14 -18.38
C ASP A 22 -3.20 13.08 -17.63
N ALA A 23 -3.82 11.91 -17.36
CA ALA A 23 -3.18 10.85 -16.58
C ALA A 23 -1.89 10.31 -17.23
N ASN A 24 -1.78 10.39 -18.56
CA ASN A 24 -0.62 9.94 -19.33
C ASN A 24 0.41 11.06 -19.56
N ALA A 25 0.16 12.28 -19.09
CA ALA A 25 1.08 13.41 -19.29
C ALA A 25 2.36 13.30 -18.45
N ILE A 26 2.36 12.51 -17.38
CA ILE A 26 3.54 12.24 -16.55
C ILE A 26 4.12 10.90 -16.98
N PRO A 27 5.24 10.87 -17.74
CA PRO A 27 5.88 9.62 -18.11
C PRO A 27 6.43 8.93 -16.86
N ILE A 28 6.19 7.63 -16.76
CA ILE A 28 6.67 6.79 -15.67
C ILE A 28 7.58 5.72 -16.28
N ASN A 29 8.71 5.45 -15.61
CA ASN A 29 9.57 4.36 -16.03
C ASN A 29 8.76 3.03 -16.06
N LYS A 30 8.91 2.24 -17.12
CA LYS A 30 8.15 0.99 -17.31
C LYS A 30 8.24 0.05 -16.12
N HIS A 31 9.44 -0.11 -15.54
CA HIS A 31 9.62 -1.00 -14.39
C HIS A 31 8.85 -0.51 -13.16
N ILE A 32 8.86 0.81 -12.91
CA ILE A 32 8.09 1.41 -11.81
C ILE A 32 6.58 1.25 -12.05
N ALA A 33 6.12 1.46 -13.29
CA ALA A 33 4.72 1.31 -13.65
C ALA A 33 4.24 -0.15 -13.48
N ASP A 34 5.07 -1.12 -13.88
CA ASP A 34 4.78 -2.55 -13.71
C ASP A 34 4.71 -2.93 -12.24
N GLU A 35 5.71 -2.53 -11.46
CA GLU A 35 5.77 -2.85 -10.03
C GLU A 35 4.59 -2.21 -9.27
N ALA A 36 4.19 -0.99 -9.64
CA ALA A 36 3.00 -0.34 -9.10
C ALA A 36 1.71 -1.09 -9.46
N MET A 37 1.62 -1.58 -10.70
CA MET A 37 0.49 -2.36 -11.17
C MET A 37 0.42 -3.73 -10.49
N ASP A 38 1.56 -4.40 -10.30
CA ASP A 38 1.67 -5.68 -9.59
C ASP A 38 1.18 -5.52 -8.14
N SER A 39 1.59 -4.46 -7.44
CA SER A 39 1.05 -4.09 -6.13
C SER A 39 -0.47 -3.81 -6.18
N ALA A 40 -0.97 -3.20 -7.27
CA ALA A 40 -2.38 -2.87 -7.45
C ALA A 40 -3.29 -4.09 -7.65
N THR A 41 -2.75 -5.23 -8.09
CA THR A 41 -3.52 -6.46 -8.37
C THR A 41 -4.25 -7.03 -7.16
N CYS A 42 -3.93 -6.57 -5.94
CA CYS A 42 -4.61 -6.98 -4.73
C CYS A 42 -6.13 -6.74 -4.80
N ILE A 43 -6.88 -7.84 -4.75
CA ILE A 43 -8.36 -7.88 -4.84
C ILE A 43 -9.07 -7.85 -3.48
N GLY A 44 -8.35 -7.63 -2.38
CA GLY A 44 -8.97 -7.55 -1.04
C GLY A 44 -9.59 -8.87 -0.53
N CYS A 45 -9.16 -10.03 -1.04
CA CYS A 45 -9.78 -11.32 -0.70
C CYS A 45 -9.55 -11.81 0.75
N GLY A 46 -8.55 -11.27 1.46
CA GLY A 46 -8.26 -11.65 2.85
C GLY A 46 -7.48 -12.95 3.04
N ALA A 47 -7.09 -13.66 1.98
CA ALA A 47 -6.30 -14.89 2.07
C ALA A 47 -5.00 -14.70 2.89
N CYS A 48 -4.33 -13.56 2.71
CA CYS A 48 -3.12 -13.21 3.45
C CYS A 48 -3.34 -13.09 4.97
N VAL A 49 -4.51 -12.62 5.40
CA VAL A 49 -4.88 -12.51 6.82
C VAL A 49 -5.20 -13.88 7.38
N ALA A 50 -5.99 -14.68 6.65
CA ALA A 50 -6.38 -16.03 7.06
C ALA A 50 -5.17 -16.97 7.21
N ALA A 51 -4.18 -16.85 6.33
CA ALA A 51 -2.95 -17.64 6.38
C ALA A 51 -1.96 -17.17 7.45
N CYS A 52 -2.04 -15.92 7.89
CA CYS A 52 -1.10 -15.37 8.85
C CYS A 52 -1.45 -15.85 10.27
N LYS A 53 -0.49 -16.48 10.96
CA LYS A 53 -0.65 -16.89 12.37
C LYS A 53 -1.02 -15.74 13.32
N ASN A 54 -0.68 -14.51 12.96
CA ASN A 54 -1.00 -13.31 13.73
C ASN A 54 -2.26 -12.59 13.21
N ALA A 55 -2.95 -13.14 12.19
CA ALA A 55 -4.02 -12.47 11.46
C ALA A 55 -3.61 -11.05 11.00
N SER A 56 -2.39 -10.91 10.47
CA SER A 56 -1.87 -9.61 10.05
C SER A 56 -2.40 -9.20 8.67
N ALA A 57 -2.88 -7.96 8.55
CA ALA A 57 -3.24 -7.35 7.27
C ALA A 57 -2.06 -6.62 6.58
N MET A 58 -0.84 -6.76 7.10
CA MET A 58 0.35 -6.07 6.59
C MET A 58 0.58 -6.25 5.08
N LEU A 59 0.31 -7.43 4.51
CA LEU A 59 0.48 -7.63 3.06
C LEU A 59 -0.54 -6.81 2.24
N PHE A 60 -1.80 -6.76 2.68
CA PHE A 60 -2.83 -5.93 2.03
C PHE A 60 -2.46 -4.44 2.13
N THR A 61 -2.21 -3.96 3.34
CA THR A 61 -1.89 -2.55 3.60
C THR A 61 -0.65 -2.12 2.83
N SER A 62 0.39 -2.94 2.85
CA SER A 62 1.65 -2.63 2.17
C SER A 62 1.55 -2.66 0.65
N ALA A 63 0.75 -3.55 0.06
CA ALA A 63 0.48 -3.56 -1.37
C ALA A 63 -0.20 -2.25 -1.80
N LYS A 64 -1.18 -1.76 -1.04
CA LYS A 64 -1.87 -0.50 -1.35
C LYS A 64 -0.99 0.73 -1.11
N VAL A 65 -0.17 0.75 -0.06
CA VAL A 65 0.84 1.80 0.13
C VAL A 65 1.81 1.81 -1.06
N SER A 66 2.31 0.64 -1.46
CA SER A 66 3.28 0.45 -2.53
C SER A 66 2.75 0.83 -3.91
N GLN A 67 1.50 0.50 -4.20
CA GLN A 67 0.79 0.89 -5.42
C GLN A 67 0.91 2.40 -5.69
N PHE A 68 0.77 3.22 -4.65
CA PHE A 68 0.81 4.68 -4.79
C PHE A 68 2.20 5.27 -4.53
N ALA A 69 3.00 4.68 -3.63
CA ALA A 69 4.33 5.17 -3.27
C ALA A 69 5.36 5.04 -4.40
N LEU A 70 5.10 4.18 -5.39
CA LEU A 70 5.92 4.07 -6.58
C LEU A 70 5.62 5.15 -7.63
N LEU A 71 4.41 5.70 -7.61
CA LEU A 71 3.96 6.64 -8.62
C LEU A 71 4.36 8.08 -8.24
N PRO A 72 4.81 8.91 -9.19
CA PRO A 72 5.14 10.31 -8.93
C PRO A 72 3.98 11.09 -8.30
N GLN A 73 2.76 10.82 -8.75
CA GLN A 73 1.55 11.49 -8.27
C GLN A 73 1.24 11.16 -6.82
N GLY A 74 1.63 9.97 -6.35
CA GLY A 74 1.41 9.53 -4.97
C GLY A 74 2.50 9.97 -3.98
N GLN A 75 3.52 10.71 -4.41
CA GLN A 75 4.58 11.18 -3.51
C GLN A 75 4.09 12.25 -2.53
N VAL A 76 3.08 13.04 -2.92
CA VAL A 76 2.56 14.16 -2.12
C VAL A 76 1.98 13.64 -0.80
N GLU A 77 1.17 12.59 -0.84
CA GLU A 77 0.56 11.99 0.36
C GLU A 77 1.41 10.86 0.96
N ALA A 78 2.66 10.64 0.54
CA ALA A 78 3.41 9.44 0.95
C ALA A 78 3.52 9.27 2.48
N ILE A 79 3.82 10.37 3.20
CA ILE A 79 3.94 10.40 4.67
C ILE A 79 2.59 10.13 5.33
N ASP A 80 1.57 10.91 4.97
CA ASP A 80 0.22 10.79 5.54
C ASP A 80 -0.39 9.42 5.22
N ARG A 81 -0.21 8.93 3.99
CA ARG A 81 -0.70 7.62 3.53
C ARG A 81 -0.21 6.51 4.42
N VAL A 82 1.11 6.39 4.61
CA VAL A 82 1.66 5.26 5.34
C VAL A 82 1.26 5.33 6.82
N HIS A 83 1.26 6.52 7.42
CA HIS A 83 0.81 6.69 8.80
C HIS A 83 -0.67 6.38 8.99
N HIS A 84 -1.55 6.95 8.17
CA HIS A 84 -2.98 6.75 8.29
C HIS A 84 -3.38 5.30 7.98
N MET A 85 -2.80 4.68 6.96
CA MET A 85 -3.15 3.30 6.59
C MET A 85 -2.64 2.28 7.63
N VAL A 86 -1.42 2.46 8.16
CA VAL A 86 -0.91 1.59 9.25
C VAL A 86 -1.72 1.80 10.51
N ARG A 87 -1.96 3.06 10.91
CA ARG A 87 -2.80 3.36 12.07
C ARG A 87 -4.20 2.79 11.95
N GLN A 88 -4.83 2.90 10.78
CA GLN A 88 -6.16 2.34 10.57
C GLN A 88 -6.11 0.81 10.66
N MET A 89 -5.09 0.15 10.09
CA MET A 89 -4.90 -1.29 10.22
C MET A 89 -4.81 -1.72 11.70
N ASP A 90 -4.10 -0.97 12.52
CA ASP A 90 -4.01 -1.23 13.97
C ASP A 90 -5.36 -1.02 14.67
N LEU A 91 -6.12 0.01 14.29
CA LEU A 91 -7.48 0.26 14.81
C LEU A 91 -8.48 -0.83 14.43
N GLU A 92 -8.28 -1.50 13.28
CA GLU A 92 -9.07 -2.68 12.90
C GLU A 92 -8.73 -3.93 13.74
N GLY A 93 -7.67 -3.88 14.55
CA GLY A 93 -7.26 -4.97 15.42
C GLY A 93 -6.48 -6.10 14.72
N PHE A 94 -5.91 -5.83 13.54
CA PHE A 94 -5.04 -6.81 12.88
C PHE A 94 -3.72 -6.98 13.63
N GLY A 95 -3.18 -8.20 13.65
CA GLY A 95 -1.92 -8.45 14.34
C GLY A 95 -0.70 -7.97 13.55
N ASN A 96 0.45 -7.92 14.23
CA ASN A 96 1.71 -7.46 13.67
C ASN A 96 2.40 -8.53 12.81
N CYS A 97 3.15 -8.11 11.80
CA CYS A 97 3.96 -9.04 11.00
C CYS A 97 5.17 -9.55 11.80
N THR A 98 5.44 -10.85 11.70
CA THR A 98 6.68 -11.46 12.21
C THR A 98 7.43 -12.19 11.09
N ASN A 99 7.28 -11.74 9.84
CA ASN A 99 7.97 -12.24 8.64
C ASN A 99 7.89 -13.76 8.43
N THR A 100 6.71 -14.36 8.61
CA THR A 100 6.52 -15.80 8.38
C THR A 100 6.45 -16.19 6.90
N GLY A 101 6.14 -15.23 6.02
CA GLY A 101 6.04 -15.44 4.57
C GLY A 101 4.78 -16.16 4.07
N ALA A 102 3.95 -16.72 4.97
CA ALA A 102 2.73 -17.44 4.59
C ALA A 102 1.75 -16.59 3.74
N CYS A 103 1.70 -15.28 3.98
CA CYS A 103 0.78 -14.39 3.27
C CYS A 103 1.09 -14.22 1.78
N GLU A 104 2.35 -14.31 1.36
CA GLU A 104 2.76 -14.25 -0.06
C GLU A 104 2.47 -15.58 -0.75
N VAL A 105 2.80 -16.70 -0.10
CA VAL A 105 2.57 -18.06 -0.62
C VAL A 105 1.09 -18.31 -0.92
N GLU A 106 0.20 -17.90 -0.01
CA GLU A 106 -1.25 -18.11 -0.13
C GLU A 106 -1.95 -17.03 -0.95
N CYS A 107 -1.23 -16.02 -1.45
CA CYS A 107 -1.85 -14.94 -2.20
C CYS A 107 -2.25 -15.43 -3.60
N PRO A 108 -3.55 -15.46 -3.97
CA PRO A 108 -3.99 -15.90 -5.30
C PRO A 108 -3.59 -14.94 -6.42
N LYS A 109 -3.05 -13.76 -6.07
CA LYS A 109 -2.54 -12.76 -7.00
C LYS A 109 -1.02 -12.61 -6.96
N GLY A 110 -0.33 -13.43 -6.16
CA GLY A 110 1.14 -13.41 -6.09
C GLY A 110 1.71 -12.08 -5.58
N ILE A 111 1.04 -11.41 -4.64
CA ILE A 111 1.54 -10.18 -4.05
C ILE A 111 2.81 -10.47 -3.24
N SER A 112 3.92 -9.85 -3.65
CA SER A 112 5.23 -10.05 -3.05
C SER A 112 5.41 -9.41 -1.67
N LEU A 113 6.21 -10.04 -0.80
CA LEU A 113 6.64 -9.48 0.49
C LEU A 113 7.49 -8.20 0.35
N GLU A 114 8.03 -7.92 -0.84
CA GLU A 114 8.76 -6.67 -1.09
C GLU A 114 7.91 -5.43 -0.81
N ASN A 115 6.58 -5.54 -0.99
CA ASN A 115 5.64 -4.49 -0.60
C ASN A 115 5.73 -4.17 0.89
N ILE A 116 5.81 -5.19 1.76
CA ILE A 116 5.97 -4.99 3.22
C ILE A 116 7.30 -4.30 3.50
N ALA A 117 8.38 -4.71 2.84
CA ALA A 117 9.68 -4.06 2.99
C ALA A 117 9.67 -2.59 2.51
N ARG A 118 8.92 -2.27 1.45
CA ARG A 118 8.74 -0.88 0.98
C ARG A 118 7.93 -0.07 1.97
N MET A 119 6.79 -0.57 2.42
CA MET A 119 5.94 0.09 3.42
C MET A 119 6.71 0.38 4.73
N ASN A 120 7.48 -0.58 5.24
CA ASN A 120 8.30 -0.36 6.44
C ASN A 120 9.34 0.74 6.24
N ARG A 121 9.96 0.81 5.05
CA ARG A 121 10.89 1.91 4.70
C ARG A 121 10.18 3.25 4.63
N GLU A 122 9.00 3.32 4.01
CA GLU A 122 8.19 4.55 3.96
C GLU A 122 7.74 4.98 5.36
N PHE A 123 7.27 4.04 6.18
CA PHE A 123 6.87 4.33 7.56
C PHE A 123 8.05 4.84 8.40
N PHE A 124 9.23 4.24 8.27
CA PHE A 124 10.43 4.72 8.97
C PHE A 124 10.84 6.12 8.50
N LYS A 125 10.86 6.38 7.18
CA LYS A 125 11.12 7.72 6.62
C LYS A 125 10.11 8.74 7.12
N ALA A 126 8.83 8.37 7.19
CA ALA A 126 7.75 9.25 7.63
C ALA A 126 7.94 9.66 9.09
N ASN A 127 8.24 8.70 9.99
CA ASN A 127 8.55 9.00 11.40
C ASN A 127 9.77 9.92 11.60
N LEU A 128 10.72 9.93 10.66
CA LEU A 128 11.88 10.82 10.72
C LEU A 128 11.60 12.24 10.22
N LYS A 129 10.57 12.42 9.37
CA LYS A 129 10.24 13.71 8.76
C LYS A 129 9.23 14.53 9.58
N GLY A 130 8.51 13.90 10.51
CA GLY A 130 7.51 14.53 11.37
C GLY A 130 6.14 14.48 10.75
#